data_AF-A0A0Q7TDV0-F1
#
_entry.id   AF-A0A0Q7TDV0-F1
#
_cell.length_a   1.000
_cell.length_b   1.000
_cell.length_c   1.000
_cell.angle_alpha   90.00
_cell.angle_beta   90.00
_cell.angle_gamma   90.00
#
_symmetry.space_group_name_H-M   'P 1'
#
loop_
_entity.id
_entity.type
_entity.pdbx_description
1 polymer ?
#
loop_
_entity_poly.entity_id
_entity_poly.type
_entity_poly.pdbx_seq_one_letter_code
_entity_poly.pdbx_strand_id
1 'polypeptide(L)'
;MSLLSLLFDPRGAIDRRAFWSGLIQLTIVSLAVVVGLTVVDMDVAWAALPAVGEAWVLSDVAGHLRHAAPPDVPLIAGVFLVAARLYATACLMLKRARDAGKRPHALIVLGLASLLVHVLVGFWVYDLFPEGMAIIAPLAADAMVTAVLGLVFTTWLGALRSSPASGPARSWRLSPG
;
A
#
# COMPACT_ATOMS: atom_id res chain seq x y z
N MET A 1 8.99 -2.11 22.77
CA MET A 1 7.66 -2.51 22.25
C MET A 1 7.81 -3.87 21.59
N SER A 2 6.87 -4.79 21.79
CA SER A 2 6.92 -6.09 21.09
C SER A 2 6.49 -5.89 19.63
N LEU A 3 7.03 -6.70 18.72
CA LEU A 3 6.71 -6.66 17.28
C LEU A 3 5.19 -6.76 17.03
N LEU A 4 4.51 -7.59 17.82
CA LEU A 4 3.05 -7.74 17.81
C LEU A 4 2.33 -6.46 18.24
N SER A 5 2.85 -5.71 19.21
CA SER A 5 2.24 -4.43 19.60
C SER A 5 2.37 -3.40 18.47
N LEU A 6 3.46 -3.37 17.72
CA LEU A 6 3.59 -2.46 16.57
C LEU A 6 2.65 -2.79 15.41
N LEU A 7 2.31 -4.07 15.23
CA LEU A 7 1.36 -4.53 14.21
C LEU A 7 -0.10 -4.20 14.58
N PHE A 8 -0.45 -4.26 15.88
CA PHE A 8 -1.84 -4.12 16.33
C PHE A 8 -2.15 -2.83 17.10
N ASP A 9 -1.13 -2.10 17.56
CA ASP A 9 -1.26 -0.87 18.35
C ASP A 9 0.07 -0.07 18.42
N PRO A 10 0.40 0.72 17.39
CA PRO A 10 1.71 1.35 17.24
C PRO A 10 2.04 2.40 18.32
N ARG A 11 1.08 2.79 19.18
CA ARG A 11 1.31 3.76 20.26
C ARG A 11 0.67 3.41 21.61
N GLY A 12 -0.11 2.34 21.73
CA GLY A 12 -1.00 2.18 22.89
C GLY A 12 -2.19 3.15 22.86
N ALA A 13 -2.38 3.90 21.76
CA ALA A 13 -3.20 5.11 21.72
C ALA A 13 -4.61 4.86 21.17
N ILE A 14 -4.80 3.73 20.50
CA ILE A 14 -6.10 3.33 19.95
C ILE A 14 -6.41 1.96 20.53
N ASP A 15 -7.56 1.85 21.20
CA ASP A 15 -8.02 0.57 21.72
C ASP A 15 -8.00 -0.52 20.65
N ARG A 16 -7.52 -1.71 21.00
CA ARG A 16 -7.46 -2.86 20.08
C ARG A 16 -8.79 -3.11 19.36
N ARG A 17 -9.92 -2.94 20.07
CA ARG A 17 -11.26 -3.05 19.50
C ARG A 17 -11.56 -1.98 18.45
N ALA A 18 -11.18 -0.73 18.71
CA ALA A 18 -11.36 0.38 17.78
C ALA A 18 -10.50 0.19 16.51
N PHE A 19 -9.27 -0.33 16.65
CA PHE A 19 -8.42 -0.68 15.51
C PHE A 19 -9.08 -1.73 14.61
N TRP A 20 -9.52 -2.87 15.17
CA TRP A 20 -10.15 -3.93 14.38
C TRP A 20 -11.47 -3.48 13.76
N SER A 21 -12.28 -2.71 14.49
CA SER A 21 -13.51 -2.11 13.96
C SER A 21 -13.23 -1.23 12.75
N GLY A 22 -12.24 -0.33 12.86
CA GLY A 22 -11.82 0.52 11.74
C GLY A 22 -11.32 -0.28 10.54
N LEU A 23 -10.53 -1.34 10.77
CA LEU A 23 -10.04 -2.21 9.70
C LEU A 23 -11.20 -2.93 8.98
N ILE A 24 -12.17 -3.45 9.72
CA ILE A 24 -13.37 -4.09 9.16
C ILE A 24 -14.19 -3.08 8.36
N GLN A 25 -14.43 -1.88 8.92
CA GLN A 25 -15.17 -0.82 8.22
C GLN A 25 -14.47 -0.41 6.92
N LEU A 26 -13.15 -0.21 6.95
CA LEU A 26 -12.34 0.07 5.76
C LEU A 26 -12.43 -1.06 4.72
N THR A 27 -12.43 -2.31 5.17
CA THR A 27 -12.57 -3.48 4.28
C THR A 27 -13.94 -3.50 3.63
N ILE A 28 -15.01 -3.28 4.39
CA ILE A 28 -16.39 -3.23 3.87
C ILE A 28 -16.55 -2.09 2.87
N VAL A 29 -16.06 -0.90 3.20
CA VAL A 29 -16.11 0.27 2.28
C VAL A 29 -15.33 -0.03 1.01
N SER A 30 -14.14 -0.64 1.11
CA SER A 30 -13.35 -1.03 -0.06
C SER A 30 -14.09 -2.03 -0.95
N LEU A 31 -14.72 -3.05 -0.36
CA LEU A 31 -15.53 -4.03 -1.10
C LEU A 31 -16.75 -3.36 -1.76
N ALA A 32 -17.42 -2.44 -1.08
CA ALA A 32 -18.55 -1.70 -1.64
C ALA A 32 -18.12 -0.83 -2.83
N VAL A 33 -16.96 -0.18 -2.74
CA VAL A 33 -16.39 0.57 -3.86
C VAL A 33 -16.08 -0.35 -5.04
N VAL A 34 -15.43 -1.50 -4.81
CA VAL A 34 -15.12 -2.46 -5.87
C VAL A 34 -16.39 -2.95 -6.54
N VAL A 35 -17.40 -3.39 -5.77
CA VAL A 35 -18.70 -3.84 -6.31
C VAL A 35 -19.37 -2.71 -7.10
N GLY A 36 -19.37 -1.48 -6.59
CA GLY A 36 -19.91 -0.33 -7.33
C GLY A 36 -19.17 -0.08 -8.65
N LEU A 37 -17.84 -0.19 -8.66
CA LEU A 37 -17.04 -0.03 -9.87
C LEU A 37 -17.28 -1.16 -10.87
N THR A 38 -17.55 -2.40 -10.45
CA THR A 38 -17.85 -3.51 -11.39
C THR A 38 -19.08 -3.26 -12.25
N VAL A 39 -20.00 -2.38 -11.82
CA VAL A 39 -21.18 -1.98 -12.62
C VAL A 39 -20.81 -0.97 -13.71
N VAL A 40 -19.70 -0.24 -13.54
CA VAL A 40 -19.21 0.75 -14.48
C VAL A 40 -18.21 0.13 -15.44
N ASP A 41 -17.14 -0.45 -14.89
CA ASP A 41 -16.03 -1.02 -15.65
C ASP A 41 -15.24 -2.00 -14.75
N MET A 42 -15.02 -3.21 -15.27
CA MET A 42 -14.38 -4.27 -14.49
C MET A 42 -12.89 -4.00 -14.26
N ASP A 43 -12.19 -3.39 -15.22
CA ASP A 43 -10.75 -3.10 -15.11
C ASP A 43 -10.49 -2.00 -14.09
N VAL A 44 -11.33 -0.97 -14.05
CA VAL A 44 -11.29 0.06 -13.01
C VAL A 44 -11.58 -0.53 -11.62
N ALA A 45 -12.48 -1.50 -11.53
CA ALA A 45 -12.78 -2.18 -10.27
C ALA A 45 -11.58 -2.98 -9.74
N TRP A 46 -10.87 -3.70 -10.60
CA TRP A 46 -9.65 -4.43 -10.22
C TRP A 46 -8.52 -3.47 -9.81
N ALA A 47 -8.36 -2.33 -10.50
CA ALA A 47 -7.38 -1.30 -10.15
C ALA A 47 -7.60 -0.70 -8.74
N ALA A 48 -8.84 -0.70 -8.25
CA ALA A 48 -9.17 -0.21 -6.91
C ALA A 48 -8.73 -1.14 -5.77
N LEU A 49 -8.36 -2.40 -6.06
CA LEU A 49 -8.01 -3.37 -5.02
C LEU A 49 -6.62 -3.12 -4.42
N PRO A 50 -6.49 -3.01 -3.08
CA PRO A 50 -5.24 -2.66 -2.39
C PRO A 50 -4.04 -3.63 -2.52
N ALA A 51 -4.22 -4.80 -3.13
CA ALA A 51 -3.22 -5.87 -3.17
C ALA A 51 -2.96 -6.40 -4.59
N VAL A 52 -3.64 -5.81 -5.57
CA VAL A 52 -3.82 -6.38 -6.91
C VAL A 52 -3.80 -5.27 -7.95
N GLY A 53 -4.31 -4.09 -7.60
CA GLY A 53 -4.53 -3.01 -8.55
C GLY A 53 -3.24 -2.51 -9.19
N GLU A 54 -2.10 -2.55 -8.51
CA GLU A 54 -0.80 -2.20 -9.11
C GLU A 54 -0.44 -3.11 -10.27
N ALA A 55 -0.44 -4.43 -10.06
CA ALA A 55 -0.10 -5.40 -11.10
C ALA A 55 -1.10 -5.35 -12.27
N TRP A 56 -2.40 -5.16 -11.98
CA TRP A 56 -3.44 -5.04 -13.02
C TRP A 56 -3.20 -3.83 -13.91
N VAL A 57 -3.04 -2.64 -13.32
CA VAL A 57 -2.81 -1.40 -14.07
C VAL A 57 -1.50 -1.48 -14.86
N LEU A 58 -0.44 -2.05 -14.30
CA LEU A 58 0.83 -2.20 -15.02
C LEU A 58 0.75 -3.18 -16.19
N SER A 59 -0.03 -4.25 -16.07
CA SER A 59 -0.31 -5.16 -17.20
C SER A 59 -1.05 -4.44 -18.33
N ASP A 60 -2.02 -3.60 -17.99
CA ASP A 60 -2.78 -2.81 -18.98
C ASP A 60 -1.93 -1.73 -19.66
N VAL A 61 -1.07 -1.03 -18.89
CA VAL A 61 -0.03 -0.13 -19.44
C VAL A 61 0.88 -0.88 -20.43
N ALA A 62 1.36 -2.06 -20.05
CA ALA A 62 2.24 -2.86 -20.92
C ALA A 62 1.53 -3.27 -22.22
N GLY A 63 0.24 -3.61 -22.14
CA GLY A 63 -0.61 -3.88 -23.30
C GLY A 63 -0.68 -2.70 -24.26
N HIS A 64 -1.01 -1.52 -23.77
CA HIS A 64 -1.08 -0.30 -24.57
C HIS A 64 0.25 0.06 -25.23
N LEU A 65 1.36 -0.05 -24.48
CA LEU A 65 2.70 0.23 -25.00
C LEU A 65 3.11 -0.73 -26.13
N ARG A 66 2.86 -2.04 -25.97
CA ARG A 66 3.22 -3.04 -26.99
C ARG A 66 2.40 -2.90 -28.27
N HIS A 67 1.13 -2.49 -28.15
CA HIS A 67 0.22 -2.33 -29.30
C HIS A 67 0.27 -0.93 -29.91
N ALA A 68 1.11 -0.02 -29.39
CA ALA A 68 1.13 1.39 -29.75
C ALA A 68 -0.28 2.04 -29.70
N ALA A 69 -1.11 1.58 -28.75
CA ALA A 69 -2.47 2.07 -28.56
C ALA A 69 -2.45 3.32 -27.65
N PRO A 70 -3.27 4.34 -27.94
CA PRO A 70 -3.41 5.47 -27.03
C PRO A 70 -4.09 5.03 -25.73
N PRO A 71 -3.73 5.62 -24.57
CA PRO A 71 -4.33 5.26 -23.30
C PRO A 71 -5.83 5.59 -23.30
N ASP A 72 -6.64 4.63 -22.88
CA ASP A 72 -8.09 4.80 -22.75
C ASP A 72 -8.50 5.33 -21.36
N VAL A 73 -9.80 5.60 -21.19
CA VAL A 73 -10.34 6.16 -19.94
C VAL A 73 -10.17 5.20 -18.75
N PRO A 74 -10.48 3.89 -18.86
CA PRO A 74 -10.23 2.91 -17.81
C PRO A 74 -8.78 2.89 -17.33
N LEU A 75 -7.81 2.87 -18.24
CA LEU A 75 -6.39 2.90 -17.88
C LEU A 75 -6.04 4.16 -17.09
N ILE A 76 -6.45 5.33 -17.58
CA ILE A 76 -6.19 6.61 -16.90
C ILE A 76 -6.81 6.60 -15.49
N ALA A 77 -8.06 6.14 -15.36
CA ALA A 77 -8.74 6.05 -14.07
C ALA A 77 -8.04 5.08 -13.10
N GLY A 78 -7.60 3.92 -13.59
CA GLY A 78 -6.84 2.93 -12.83
C GLY A 78 -5.52 3.49 -12.32
N VAL A 79 -4.76 4.18 -13.17
CA VAL A 79 -3.51 4.87 -12.79
C VAL A 79 -3.76 5.90 -11.69
N PHE A 80 -4.82 6.72 -11.80
CA PHE A 80 -5.16 7.70 -10.75
C PHE A 80 -5.54 7.04 -9.43
N LEU A 81 -6.31 5.95 -9.45
CA LEU A 81 -6.70 5.21 -8.25
C LEU A 81 -5.47 4.62 -7.54
N VAL A 82 -4.59 3.95 -8.29
CA VAL A 82 -3.33 3.40 -7.75
C VAL A 82 -2.45 4.51 -7.19
N ALA A 83 -2.27 5.61 -7.92
CA ALA A 83 -1.46 6.74 -7.48
C ALA A 83 -2.00 7.37 -6.18
N ALA A 84 -3.31 7.58 -6.08
CA ALA A 84 -3.95 8.10 -4.87
C ALA A 84 -3.72 7.17 -3.66
N ARG A 85 -3.85 5.86 -3.86
CA ARG A 85 -3.62 4.84 -2.82
C ARG A 85 -2.16 4.79 -2.37
N LEU A 86 -1.22 4.81 -3.31
CA LEU A 86 0.22 4.84 -3.01
C LEU A 86 0.61 6.12 -2.29
N TYR A 87 0.04 7.27 -2.68
CA TYR A 87 0.27 8.55 -1.99
C TYR A 87 -0.18 8.51 -0.53
N ALA A 88 -1.40 8.02 -0.26
CA ALA A 88 -1.91 7.89 1.10
C ALA A 88 -1.04 6.94 1.94
N THR A 89 -0.67 5.79 1.37
CA THR A 89 0.21 4.80 2.00
C THR A 89 1.58 5.38 2.32
N ALA A 90 2.21 6.07 1.36
CA ALA A 90 3.50 6.71 1.54
C ALA A 90 3.45 7.79 2.64
N CYS A 91 2.39 8.61 2.68
CA CYS A 91 2.18 9.59 3.76
C CYS A 91 2.10 8.94 5.13
N LEU A 92 1.36 7.83 5.26
CA LEU A 92 1.21 7.09 6.52
C LEU A 92 2.53 6.44 6.96
N MET A 93 3.25 5.81 6.02
CA MET A 93 4.54 5.19 6.31
C MET A 93 5.60 6.24 6.66
N LEU A 94 5.58 7.41 6.01
CA LEU A 94 6.45 8.56 6.31
C LEU A 94 6.18 9.12 7.71
N LYS A 95 4.90 9.29 8.06
CA LYS A 95 4.52 9.69 9.41
C LYS A 95 5.06 8.68 10.43
N ARG A 96 4.86 7.37 10.21
CA ARG A 96 5.36 6.31 11.10
C ARG A 96 6.88 6.29 11.23
N ALA A 97 7.60 6.46 10.11
CA ALA A 97 9.06 6.54 10.15
C ALA A 97 9.55 7.75 10.95
N ARG A 98 8.92 8.93 10.77
CA ARG A 98 9.23 10.14 11.53
C ARG A 98 8.93 9.97 13.03
N ASP A 99 7.78 9.38 13.36
CA ASP A 99 7.38 9.07 14.73
C ASP A 99 8.36 8.10 15.43
N ALA A 100 9.04 7.25 14.66
CA ALA A 100 10.10 6.35 15.13
C ALA A 100 11.52 6.97 15.08
N GLY A 101 11.64 8.27 14.77
CA GLY A 101 12.92 8.98 14.66
C GLY A 101 13.77 8.55 13.46
N LYS A 102 13.16 7.94 12.44
CA LYS A 102 13.86 7.43 11.25
C LYS A 102 13.78 8.43 10.09
N ARG A 103 14.81 8.38 9.24
CA ARG A 103 14.89 9.18 8.00
C ARG A 103 13.99 8.59 6.90
N PRO A 104 13.51 9.41 5.95
CA PRO A 104 12.62 8.95 4.87
C PRO A 104 13.30 8.00 3.86
N HIS A 105 14.63 7.93 3.82
CA HIS A 105 15.38 7.15 2.81
C HIS A 105 14.94 5.68 2.73
N ALA A 106 14.68 5.03 3.87
CA ALA A 106 14.24 3.64 3.87
C ALA A 106 12.87 3.44 3.19
N LEU A 107 11.99 4.44 3.27
CA LEU A 107 10.69 4.42 2.58
C LEU A 107 10.86 4.57 1.08
N ILE A 108 11.79 5.42 0.65
CA ILE A 108 12.10 5.59 -0.77
C ILE A 108 12.65 4.27 -1.32
N VAL A 109 13.61 3.64 -0.62
CA VAL A 109 14.17 2.35 -1.03
C VAL A 109 13.11 1.26 -1.08
N LEU A 110 12.28 1.13 -0.03
CA LEU A 110 11.22 0.13 0.02
C LEU A 110 10.14 0.39 -1.04
N GLY A 111 9.78 1.65 -1.26
CA GLY A 111 8.81 2.04 -2.30
C GLY A 111 9.33 1.73 -3.70
N LEU A 112 10.60 2.03 -4.00
CA LEU A 112 11.23 1.69 -5.27
C LEU A 112 11.35 0.17 -5.46
N ALA A 113 11.70 -0.58 -4.41
CA ALA A 113 11.73 -2.03 -4.45
C ALA A 113 10.33 -2.61 -4.72
N SER A 114 9.29 -2.08 -4.06
CA SER A 114 7.90 -2.48 -4.29
C SER A 114 7.49 -2.20 -5.73
N LEU A 115 7.75 -0.99 -6.23
CA LEU A 115 7.43 -0.61 -7.61
C LEU A 115 8.13 -1.53 -8.61
N LEU A 116 9.42 -1.80 -8.41
CA LEU A 116 10.17 -2.71 -9.27
C LEU A 116 9.55 -4.11 -9.28
N VAL A 117 9.18 -4.65 -8.12
CA VAL A 117 8.54 -5.98 -8.06
C VAL A 117 7.17 -5.96 -8.76
N HIS A 118 6.33 -4.95 -8.54
CA HIS A 118 5.04 -4.82 -9.23
C HIS A 118 5.20 -4.70 -10.75
N VAL A 119 6.25 -4.01 -11.24
CA VAL A 119 6.56 -3.94 -12.68
C VAL A 119 6.98 -5.31 -13.23
N LEU A 120 7.87 -6.02 -12.53
CA LEU A 120 8.32 -7.35 -12.94
C LEU A 120 7.18 -8.36 -12.93
N VAL A 121 6.34 -8.32 -11.89
CA VAL A 121 5.12 -9.15 -11.80
C VAL A 121 4.16 -8.76 -12.91
N GLY A 122 3.90 -7.48 -13.17
CA GLY A 122 3.03 -7.02 -14.25
C GLY A 122 3.46 -7.52 -15.63
N PHE A 123 4.76 -7.50 -15.94
CA PHE A 123 5.28 -8.09 -17.18
C PHE A 123 5.09 -9.61 -17.22
N TRP A 124 5.37 -10.29 -16.12
CA TRP A 124 5.18 -11.74 -16.02
C TRP A 124 3.70 -12.15 -16.16
N VAL A 125 2.79 -11.39 -15.54
CA VAL A 125 1.34 -11.53 -15.67
C VAL A 125 0.93 -11.40 -17.13
N TYR A 126 1.37 -10.33 -17.80
CA TYR A 126 1.03 -10.05 -19.18
C TYR A 126 1.47 -11.17 -20.13
N ASP A 127 2.67 -11.72 -19.94
CA ASP A 127 3.17 -12.82 -20.77
C ASP A 127 2.45 -14.16 -20.49
N LEU A 128 1.81 -14.33 -19.32
CA LEU A 128 1.02 -15.52 -18.95
C LEU A 128 -0.45 -15.47 -19.39
N PHE A 129 -1.01 -14.27 -19.59
CA PHE A 129 -2.41 -14.11 -20.02
C PHE A 129 -2.78 -14.84 -21.33
N PRO A 130 -1.93 -14.86 -22.38
CA PRO A 130 -2.19 -15.61 -23.61
C PRO A 130 -2.27 -17.12 -23.42
N GLU A 131 -1.67 -17.67 -22.37
CA GLU A 131 -1.58 -19.11 -22.11
C GLU A 131 -2.80 -19.66 -21.36
N GLY A 132 -3.81 -18.82 -21.09
CA GLY A 132 -5.04 -19.23 -20.38
C GLY A 132 -4.81 -19.57 -18.91
N MET A 133 -3.66 -19.21 -18.34
CA MET A 133 -3.42 -19.36 -16.91
C MET A 133 -4.43 -18.54 -16.11
N ALA A 134 -4.96 -19.15 -15.05
CA ALA A 134 -5.94 -18.52 -14.19
C ALA A 134 -5.34 -17.23 -13.58
N ILE A 135 -6.02 -16.12 -13.84
CA ILE A 135 -5.80 -14.77 -13.30
C ILE A 135 -5.46 -14.77 -11.79
N ILE A 136 -5.91 -15.80 -11.05
CA ILE A 136 -5.69 -16.02 -9.62
C ILE A 136 -4.21 -16.12 -9.22
N ALA A 137 -3.35 -16.79 -10.01
CA ALA A 137 -1.97 -17.02 -9.59
C ALA A 137 -1.12 -15.73 -9.53
N PRO A 138 -1.18 -14.85 -10.55
CA PRO A 138 -0.51 -13.55 -10.45
C PRO A 138 -1.10 -12.61 -9.39
N LEU A 139 -2.43 -12.64 -9.18
CA LEU A 139 -3.09 -11.91 -8.10
C LEU A 139 -2.57 -12.32 -6.72
N ALA A 140 -2.42 -13.62 -6.48
CA ALA A 140 -1.90 -14.13 -5.22
C ALA A 140 -0.42 -13.76 -5.01
N ALA A 141 0.38 -13.81 -6.07
CA ALA A 141 1.79 -13.39 -6.02
C ALA A 141 1.93 -11.91 -5.66
N ASP A 142 1.13 -11.03 -6.27
CA ASP A 142 1.14 -9.59 -6.00
C ASP A 142 0.78 -9.29 -4.54
N ALA A 143 -0.32 -9.88 -4.06
CA ALA A 143 -0.77 -9.75 -2.68
C ALA A 143 0.27 -10.25 -1.67
N MET A 144 0.93 -11.38 -1.96
CA MET A 144 1.99 -11.93 -1.12
C MET A 144 3.20 -11.00 -1.07
N VAL A 145 3.64 -10.43 -2.21
CA VAL A 145 4.75 -9.47 -2.25
C VAL A 145 4.44 -8.25 -1.40
N THR A 146 3.27 -7.64 -1.57
CA THR A 146 2.87 -6.46 -0.80
C THR A 146 2.82 -6.77 0.70
N ALA A 147 2.27 -7.93 1.07
CA ALA A 147 2.23 -8.37 2.46
C ALA A 147 3.64 -8.57 3.05
N VAL A 148 4.55 -9.21 2.30
CA VAL A 148 5.95 -9.43 2.72
C VAL A 148 6.69 -8.10 2.87
N LEU A 149 6.57 -7.18 1.91
CA LEU A 149 7.21 -5.87 1.99
C LEU A 149 6.67 -5.03 3.15
N GLY A 150 5.36 -5.08 3.40
CA GLY A 150 4.74 -4.47 4.57
C GLY A 150 5.25 -5.07 5.88
N LEU A 151 5.42 -6.40 5.94
CA LEU A 151 5.98 -7.08 7.10
C LEU A 151 7.45 -6.71 7.32
N VAL A 152 8.27 -6.66 6.26
CA VAL A 152 9.67 -6.23 6.31
C VAL A 152 9.77 -4.80 6.83
N PHE A 153 8.91 -3.90 6.34
CA PHE A 153 8.91 -2.52 6.80
C PHE A 153 8.52 -2.38 8.28
N THR A 154 7.47 -3.07 8.71
CA THR A 154 6.99 -3.02 10.10
C THR A 154 7.97 -3.69 11.07
N THR A 155 8.58 -4.82 10.66
CA THR A 155 9.62 -5.49 11.44
C THR A 155 10.88 -4.64 11.54
N TRP A 156 11.31 -4.00 10.46
CA TRP A 156 12.43 -3.05 10.46
C TRP A 156 12.19 -1.86 11.40
N LEU A 157 10.98 -1.29 11.38
CA LEU A 157 10.58 -0.24 12.33
C LEU A 157 10.64 -0.72 13.79
N GLY A 158 10.25 -1.97 14.06
CA GLY A 158 10.21 -2.52 15.41
C GLY A 158 11.54 -3.06 15.96
N ALA A 159 12.40 -3.60 15.10
CA ALA A 159 13.68 -4.20 15.48
C ALA A 159 14.73 -3.16 15.83
N LEU A 160 14.69 -1.98 15.19
CA LEU A 160 15.64 -0.91 15.47
C LEU A 160 15.16 -0.09 16.66
N ARG A 161 15.62 -0.46 17.88
CA ARG A 161 15.41 0.27 19.15
C ARG A 161 15.18 1.76 18.87
N SER A 162 14.04 2.28 19.31
CA SER A 162 13.80 3.72 19.38
C SER A 162 14.98 4.31 20.12
N SER A 163 15.76 5.19 19.47
CA SER A 163 16.66 6.05 20.23
C SER A 163 15.80 6.74 21.29
N PRO A 164 16.30 6.92 22.54
CA PRO A 164 15.63 7.70 23.56
C PRO A 164 15.68 9.18 23.15
N ALA A 165 15.00 9.53 22.07
CA ALA A 165 14.94 10.85 21.47
C ALA A 165 13.51 11.38 21.56
N SER A 166 12.95 11.30 22.75
CA SER A 166 12.00 12.29 23.26
C SER A 166 11.95 12.10 24.76
N GLY A 167 12.85 12.79 25.47
CA GLY A 167 12.49 13.28 26.79
C GLY A 167 11.11 13.97 26.71
N PRO A 168 10.35 13.99 27.82
CA PRO A 168 9.00 14.53 27.84
C PRO A 168 8.99 15.85 27.09
N ALA A 169 8.14 15.93 26.05
CA ALA A 169 7.97 17.10 25.21
C ALA A 169 8.05 18.32 26.12
N ARG A 170 9.14 19.08 25.97
CA ARG A 170 9.49 20.22 26.81
C ARG A 170 8.21 21.03 26.93
N SER A 171 7.59 20.97 28.10
CA SER A 171 6.37 21.69 28.37
C SER A 171 6.70 23.14 28.05
N TRP A 172 6.12 23.67 26.98
CA TRP A 172 6.04 25.10 26.76
C TRP A 172 5.14 25.62 27.87
N ARG A 173 5.68 25.66 29.09
CA ARG A 173 5.13 26.45 30.18
C ARG A 173 5.23 27.86 29.67
N LEU A 174 4.09 28.36 29.22
CA LEU A 174 3.79 29.77 29.17
C LEU A 174 4.23 30.34 30.53
N SER A 175 5.30 31.12 30.53
CA SER A 175 5.56 32.03 31.63
C SER A 175 4.38 33.01 31.66
N PRO A 176 3.61 33.09 32.75
CA PRO A 176 2.71 34.22 32.94
C PRO A 176 3.60 35.45 33.15
N GLY A 177 3.49 36.42 32.23
CA GLY A 177 3.89 37.79 32.45
C GLY A 177 2.73 38.59 33.05
#